data_AF-A0A2W6EN37-F1
#
_entry.id   AF-A0A2W6EN37-F1
#
_cell.length_a   1.000
_cell.length_b   1.000
_cell.length_c   1.000
_cell.angle_alpha   90.00
_cell.angle_beta   90.00
_cell.angle_gamma   90.00
#
_symmetry.space_group_name_H-M   'P 1'
#
loop_
_entity.id
_entity.type
_entity.pdbx_description
1 polymer ?
#
loop_
_entity_poly.entity_id
_entity_poly.type
_entity_poly.pdbx_seq_one_letter_code
_entity_poly.pdbx_strand_id
1 'polypeptide(L)'
;VTRLEAGYSARSGPELRAGLRQPPLSSMPVEYLTPAIEDRAVDVLSLLADRGQHRAPSIPDLIIAATAELAGLTVLHLDKDFEVIAQVTGQPMERLSTGQ
;
A
#
# COMPACT_ATOMS: atom_id res chain seq x y z
N VAL A 1 2.81 3.85 5.69
CA VAL A 1 3.75 2.71 5.69
C VAL A 1 4.81 2.82 4.59
N THR A 2 4.46 3.16 3.35
CA THR A 2 5.37 3.17 2.18
C THR A 2 6.63 4.04 2.31
N ARG A 3 6.55 5.20 2.97
CA ARG A 3 7.76 6.02 3.26
C ARG A 3 8.76 5.29 4.17
N LEU A 4 8.29 4.43 5.08
CA LEU A 4 9.17 3.60 5.90
C LEU A 4 9.82 2.50 5.07
N GLU A 5 9.07 1.86 4.16
CA GLU A 5 9.61 0.83 3.25
C GLU A 5 10.69 1.42 2.32
N ALA A 6 10.44 2.59 1.76
CA ALA A 6 11.42 3.32 0.96
C ALA A 6 12.66 3.71 1.77
N GLY A 7 12.51 4.11 3.04
CA GLY A 7 13.63 4.40 3.92
C GLY A 7 14.41 3.15 4.34
N TYR A 8 13.73 2.04 4.56
CA TYR A 8 14.30 0.76 4.98
C TYR A 8 15.24 0.16 3.92
N SER A 9 14.97 0.40 2.64
CA SER A 9 15.81 -0.07 1.54
C SER A 9 17.10 0.75 1.33
N ALA A 10 17.22 1.92 1.99
CA ALA A 10 18.42 2.74 1.91
C ALA A 10 19.61 2.08 2.63
N ARG A 11 20.82 2.25 2.08
CA ARG A 11 22.05 1.61 2.60
C ARG A 11 22.76 2.45 3.66
N SER A 12 22.30 3.66 3.91
CA SER A 12 22.88 4.56 4.91
C SER A 12 21.91 5.64 5.39
N GLY A 13 22.22 6.25 6.55
CA GLY A 13 21.46 7.38 7.08
C GLY A 13 21.42 8.62 6.16
N PRO A 14 22.53 9.03 5.52
CA PRO A 14 22.51 10.10 4.51
C PRO A 14 21.64 9.77 3.30
N GLU A 15 21.72 8.55 2.75
CA GLU A 15 20.91 8.10 1.61
C GLU A 15 19.42 8.12 1.94
N LEU A 16 19.02 7.57 3.10
CA LEU A 16 17.65 7.63 3.59
C LEU A 16 17.13 9.07 3.63
N ARG A 17 17.90 9.98 4.23
CA ARG A 17 17.51 11.39 4.39
C ARG A 17 17.44 12.16 3.07
N ALA A 18 18.26 11.79 2.09
CA ALA A 18 18.22 12.36 0.75
C ALA A 18 16.99 11.84 -0.01
N GLY A 19 16.79 10.53 -0.04
CA GLY A 19 15.67 9.88 -0.74
C GLY A 19 14.30 10.37 -0.27
N LEU A 20 14.11 10.59 1.03
CA LEU A 20 12.85 11.12 1.58
C LEU A 20 12.59 12.61 1.31
N ARG A 21 13.60 13.38 0.86
CA ARG A 21 13.52 14.84 0.68
C ARG A 21 13.70 15.32 -0.76
N GLN A 22 14.00 14.41 -1.67
CA GLN A 22 14.17 14.71 -3.09
C GLN A 22 13.02 14.13 -3.91
N PRO A 23 12.74 14.68 -5.11
CA PRO A 23 11.85 14.05 -6.05
C PRO A 23 12.30 12.62 -6.40
N PRO A 24 11.37 11.66 -6.58
CA PRO A 24 9.93 11.90 -6.69
C PRO A 24 9.20 11.99 -5.33
N LEU A 25 9.74 11.44 -4.24
CA LEU A 25 9.00 11.32 -2.96
C LEU A 25 8.62 12.67 -2.34
N SER A 26 9.45 13.70 -2.49
CA SER A 26 9.13 15.04 -1.96
C SER A 26 7.96 15.72 -2.67
N SER A 27 7.54 15.20 -3.83
CA SER A 27 6.44 15.75 -4.65
C SER A 27 5.14 14.96 -4.47
N MET A 28 5.15 13.89 -3.67
CA MET A 28 3.99 13.05 -3.42
C MET A 28 3.29 13.51 -2.13
N PRO A 29 2.00 13.89 -2.18
CA PRO A 29 1.20 14.08 -0.97
C PRO A 29 1.23 12.82 -0.10
N VAL A 30 1.25 13.02 1.22
CA VAL A 30 1.34 11.91 2.18
C VAL A 30 -0.03 11.63 2.75
N GLU A 31 -0.54 10.44 2.47
CA GLU A 31 -1.72 9.89 3.15
C GLU A 31 -1.31 9.23 4.47
N TYR A 32 -1.89 9.70 5.57
CA TYR A 32 -1.65 9.19 6.91
C TYR A 32 -2.76 8.23 7.34
N LEU A 33 -2.42 7.31 8.24
CA LEU A 33 -3.41 6.41 8.81
C LEU A 33 -4.39 7.17 9.71
N THR A 34 -5.61 6.65 9.75
CA THR A 34 -6.63 6.99 10.73
C THR A 34 -7.08 5.69 11.39
N PRO A 35 -7.70 5.74 12.58
CA PRO A 35 -8.26 4.54 13.20
C PRO A 35 -9.20 3.78 12.26
N ALA A 36 -10.01 4.47 11.46
CA ALA A 36 -10.90 3.85 10.48
C ALA A 36 -10.15 3.08 9.37
N ILE A 37 -8.98 3.54 8.96
CA ILE A 37 -8.13 2.83 7.99
C ILE A 37 -7.56 1.55 8.62
N GLU A 38 -7.14 1.62 9.88
CA GLU A 38 -6.61 0.44 10.60
C GLU A 38 -7.70 -0.61 10.81
N ASP A 39 -8.89 -0.19 11.26
CA ASP A 39 -10.06 -1.07 11.40
C ASP A 39 -10.42 -1.71 10.05
N ARG A 40 -10.44 -0.90 8.97
CA ARG A 40 -10.74 -1.40 7.63
C ARG A 40 -9.71 -2.43 7.14
N ALA A 41 -8.43 -2.25 7.44
CA ALA A 41 -7.41 -3.24 7.09
C ALA A 41 -7.64 -4.59 7.80
N VAL A 42 -8.10 -4.58 9.05
CA VAL A 42 -8.49 -5.79 9.80
C VAL A 42 -9.73 -6.45 9.19
N ASP A 43 -10.73 -5.66 8.77
CA ASP A 43 -11.91 -6.19 8.09
C ASP A 43 -11.53 -6.89 6.78
N VAL A 44 -10.67 -6.28 5.97
CA VAL A 44 -10.19 -6.87 4.71
C VAL A 44 -9.40 -8.16 4.97
N LEU A 45 -8.53 -8.18 5.98
CA LEU A 45 -7.83 -9.40 6.38
C LEU A 45 -8.81 -10.52 6.76
N SER A 46 -9.87 -10.19 7.51
CA SER A 46 -10.92 -11.14 7.90
C SER A 46 -11.66 -11.69 6.68
N LEU A 47 -12.04 -10.83 5.73
CA LEU A 47 -12.69 -11.24 4.47
C LEU A 47 -11.81 -12.15 3.60
N LEU A 48 -10.49 -11.93 3.63
CA LEU A 48 -9.52 -12.82 2.99
C LEU A 48 -9.35 -14.12 3.78
N ALA A 49 -9.47 -14.10 5.11
CA ALA A 49 -9.37 -15.29 5.94
C ALA A 49 -10.51 -16.27 5.66
N ASP A 50 -11.72 -15.76 5.47
CA ASP A 50 -12.90 -16.54 5.06
C ASP A 50 -12.69 -17.26 3.72
N ARG A 51 -11.79 -16.75 2.87
CA ARG A 51 -11.39 -17.35 1.59
C ARG A 51 -10.10 -18.16 1.66
N GLY A 52 -9.49 -18.30 2.84
CA GLY A 52 -8.19 -18.95 3.01
C GLY A 52 -6.99 -18.17 2.42
N GLN A 53 -7.17 -16.89 2.14
CA GLN A 53 -6.21 -16.02 1.43
C GLN A 53 -5.54 -14.96 2.33
N HIS A 54 -5.86 -14.89 3.63
CA HIS A 54 -5.34 -13.87 4.56
C HIS A 54 -3.81 -13.83 4.73
N ARG A 55 -3.09 -14.85 4.25
CA ARG A 55 -1.62 -14.90 4.27
C ARG A 55 -0.97 -14.57 2.92
N ALA A 56 -1.77 -14.28 1.89
CA ALA A 56 -1.23 -13.87 0.59
C ALA A 56 -0.74 -12.41 0.68
N PRO A 57 -1.60 -11.38 0.91
CA PRO A 57 -1.11 -10.01 1.05
C PRO A 57 -0.33 -9.79 2.34
N SER A 58 0.67 -8.91 2.27
CA SER A 58 1.39 -8.47 3.45
C SER A 58 0.58 -7.45 4.27
N ILE A 59 1.00 -7.21 5.52
CA ILE A 59 0.37 -6.18 6.38
C ILE A 59 0.46 -4.78 5.71
N PRO A 60 1.61 -4.34 5.17
CA PRO A 60 1.67 -3.10 4.39
C PRO A 60 0.66 -3.04 3.23
N ASP A 61 0.46 -4.12 2.48
CA ASP A 61 -0.48 -4.13 1.35
C ASP A 61 -1.92 -3.87 1.81
N LEU A 62 -2.34 -4.50 2.92
CA LEU A 62 -3.66 -4.29 3.51
C LEU A 62 -3.85 -2.84 3.97
N ILE A 63 -2.83 -2.26 4.61
CA ILE A 63 -2.85 -0.87 5.07
C ILE A 63 -2.92 0.09 3.87
N ILE A 64 -2.12 -0.14 2.82
CA ILE A 64 -2.11 0.69 1.60
C ILE A 64 -3.46 0.60 0.89
N ALA A 65 -4.01 -0.60 0.74
CA ALA A 65 -5.29 -0.82 0.08
C ALA A 65 -6.44 -0.16 0.86
N ALA A 66 -6.52 -0.33 2.18
CA ALA A 66 -7.53 0.31 3.01
C ALA A 66 -7.41 1.84 3.00
N THR A 67 -6.18 2.37 2.99
CA THR A 67 -5.92 3.82 2.86
C THR A 67 -6.50 4.33 1.55
N ALA A 68 -6.18 3.68 0.43
CA ALA A 68 -6.66 4.09 -0.88
C ALA A 68 -8.19 3.99 -1.01
N GLU A 69 -8.77 2.90 -0.50
CA GLU A 69 -10.23 2.70 -0.51
C GLU A 69 -10.97 3.82 0.22
N LEU A 70 -10.57 4.15 1.46
CA LEU A 70 -11.25 5.17 2.26
C LEU A 70 -10.93 6.60 1.80
N ALA A 71 -9.77 6.83 1.18
CA ALA A 71 -9.40 8.13 0.62
C ALA A 71 -9.95 8.36 -0.80
N GLY A 72 -10.61 7.37 -1.42
CA GLY A 72 -11.12 7.47 -2.79
C GLY A 72 -10.02 7.53 -3.85
N LEU A 73 -8.90 6.85 -3.61
CA LEU A 73 -7.73 6.81 -4.49
C LEU A 73 -7.61 5.44 -5.20
N THR A 74 -6.97 5.44 -6.37
CA THR A 74 -6.60 4.21 -7.08
C THR A 74 -5.23 3.73 -6.61
N VAL A 75 -5.11 2.45 -6.26
CA VAL A 75 -3.80 1.86 -5.95
C VAL A 75 -3.01 1.64 -7.24
N LEU A 76 -1.85 2.30 -7.38
CA LEU A 76 -0.88 2.00 -8.44
C LEU A 76 0.13 0.97 -7.92
N HIS A 77 0.26 -0.18 -8.58
CA HIS A 77 1.07 -1.29 -8.07
C HIS A 77 1.75 -2.12 -9.16
N LEU A 78 2.74 -2.93 -8.75
CA LEU A 78 3.29 -4.05 -9.54
C LEU A 78 3.27 -5.36 -8.75
N ASP A 79 2.34 -5.48 -7.81
CA ASP A 79 2.18 -6.66 -6.95
C ASP A 79 0.81 -7.31 -7.16
N LYS A 80 0.76 -8.62 -7.38
CA LYS A 80 -0.50 -9.35 -7.57
C LYS A 80 -1.36 -9.41 -6.30
N ASP A 81 -0.79 -9.16 -5.12
CA ASP A 81 -1.53 -9.28 -3.87
C ASP A 81 -2.61 -8.17 -3.74
N PHE A 82 -2.41 -7.02 -4.39
CA PHE A 82 -3.48 -6.01 -4.53
C PHE A 82 -4.66 -6.50 -5.38
N GLU A 83 -4.43 -7.42 -6.34
CA GLU A 83 -5.51 -8.03 -7.11
C GLU A 83 -6.34 -8.99 -6.22
N VAL A 84 -5.67 -9.69 -5.29
CA VAL A 84 -6.34 -10.54 -4.29
C VAL A 84 -7.16 -9.68 -3.32
N ILE A 85 -6.64 -8.54 -2.87
CA ILE A 85 -7.41 -7.60 -2.04
C ILE A 85 -8.61 -7.05 -2.81
N ALA A 86 -8.42 -6.61 -4.06
CA ALA A 86 -9.49 -6.05 -4.88
C ALA A 86 -10.64 -7.04 -5.15
N GLN A 87 -10.40 -8.35 -5.11
CA GLN A 87 -11.48 -9.36 -5.21
C GLN A 87 -12.46 -9.30 -4.04
N VAL A 88 -12.05 -8.80 -2.87
CA VAL A 88 -12.92 -8.71 -1.68
C VAL A 88 -13.42 -7.29 -1.40
N THR A 89 -12.71 -6.25 -1.86
CA THR A 89 -13.10 -4.84 -1.66
C THR A 89 -13.79 -4.22 -2.86
N GLY A 90 -13.51 -4.70 -4.08
CA GLY A 90 -13.95 -4.06 -5.32
C GLY A 90 -13.31 -2.69 -5.58
N GLN A 91 -12.26 -2.33 -4.83
CA GLN A 91 -11.63 -1.01 -4.93
C GLN A 91 -10.86 -0.83 -6.27
N PRO A 92 -10.72 0.41 -6.76
CA PRO A 92 -9.97 0.69 -7.97
C PRO A 92 -8.47 0.40 -7.78
N MET A 93 -7.88 -0.26 -8.76
CA MET A 93 -6.44 -0.50 -8.87
C MET A 93 -5.96 -0.32 -10.30
N GLU A 94 -4.68 0.04 -10.44
CA GLU A 94 -3.99 0.14 -11.71
C GLU A 94 -2.63 -0.56 -11.61
N ARG A 95 -2.35 -1.46 -12.55
CA ARG A 95 -1.06 -2.12 -12.64
C ARG A 95 -0.10 -1.26 -13.45
N LEU A 96 1.07 -0.95 -12.88
CA LEU A 96 2.09 -0.16 -13.56
C LEU A 96 2.57 -0.87 -14.83
N SER A 97 2.39 -0.21 -15.98
CA SER A 97 2.93 -0.70 -17.25
C SER A 97 4.44 -0.48 -17.29
N THR A 98 5.22 -1.54 -17.06
CA THR A 98 6.64 -1.55 -17.39
C THR A 98 6.74 -1.81 -18.89
N GLY A 99 6.94 -0.76 -19.69
CA GLY A 99 7.08 -0.91 -21.14
C GLY A 99 8.05 -2.04 -21.49
N GLN A 100 7.61 -2.98 -22.33
CA GLN A 100 8.50 -3.90 -23.03
C GLN A 100 9.08 -3.23 -24.27
#